data_AF-A0A0B1T552-F1
#
_entry.id   AF-A0A0B1T552-F1
#
_cell.length_a   1.000
_cell.length_b   1.000
_cell.length_c   1.000
_cell.angle_alpha   90.00
_cell.angle_beta   90.00
_cell.angle_gamma   90.00
#
_symmetry.space_group_name_H-M   'P 1'
#
loop_
_entity.id
_entity.type
_entity.pdbx_description
1 polymer ?
#
loop_
_entity_poly.entity_id
_entity_poly.type
_entity_poly.pdbx_seq_one_letter_code
_entity_poly.pdbx_strand_id
1 'polypeptide(L)'
;MNVPEEPLYVELSDPEQPFVINVDRKGYYRQNHDQKGWEKIAKQLKEDHKVYSVPTRNGIISDAFAAALIDKVPYETVFDLLGYLKDEEEYLPWDEALHGFFNVLQYLGHGPEAEPARKYMLNLMKPLYEKCDFDTISKDYTNDDKFSDL
;
A
#
# COMPACT_ATOMS: atom_id res chain seq x y z
N MET A 1 1.74 -25.47 11.54
CA MET A 1 0.95 -24.36 12.12
C MET A 1 -0.51 -24.69 11.90
N ASN A 2 -1.31 -24.77 12.96
CA ASN A 2 -2.76 -24.93 12.84
C ASN A 2 -3.33 -23.54 12.52
N VAL A 3 -3.65 -23.30 11.25
CA VAL A 3 -4.40 -22.10 10.88
C VAL A 3 -5.86 -22.42 11.21
N PRO A 4 -6.55 -21.61 12.05
CA PRO A 4 -7.96 -21.85 12.34
C PRO A 4 -8.76 -21.82 11.03
N GLU A 5 -9.65 -22.80 10.83
CA GLU A 5 -10.55 -22.85 9.66
C GLU A 5 -11.63 -21.75 9.71
N GLU A 6 -11.90 -21.21 10.91
CA GLU A 6 -12.94 -20.19 11.13
C GLU A 6 -12.34 -18.77 11.27
N PRO A 7 -12.97 -17.74 10.67
CA PRO A 7 -12.56 -16.35 10.84
C PRO A 7 -12.66 -15.90 12.30
N LEU A 8 -11.70 -15.10 12.76
CA LEU A 8 -11.82 -14.38 14.03
C LEU A 8 -12.78 -13.20 13.84
N TYR A 9 -13.88 -13.20 14.60
CA TYR A 9 -14.79 -12.06 14.68
C TYR A 9 -14.39 -11.15 15.83
N VAL A 10 -14.17 -9.87 15.53
CA VAL A 10 -13.88 -8.83 16.53
C VAL A 10 -15.05 -7.86 16.55
N GLU A 11 -15.74 -7.76 17.68
CA GLU A 11 -16.81 -6.77 17.85
C GLU A 11 -16.21 -5.38 18.07
N LEU A 12 -16.59 -4.43 17.22
CA LEU A 12 -16.15 -3.05 17.32
C LEU A 12 -17.17 -2.24 18.10
N SER A 13 -16.70 -1.45 19.07
CA SER A 13 -17.55 -0.53 19.83
C SER A 13 -18.11 0.61 18.98
N ASP A 14 -17.40 0.98 17.91
CA ASP A 14 -17.85 1.90 16.88
C ASP A 14 -17.65 1.23 15.52
N PRO A 15 -18.70 0.67 14.91
CA PRO A 15 -18.57 -0.04 13.64
C PRO A 15 -18.19 0.90 12.50
N GLU A 16 -18.36 2.22 12.63
CA GLU A 16 -18.09 3.19 11.57
C GLU A 16 -16.63 3.62 11.49
N GLN A 17 -15.82 3.31 12.52
CA GLN A 17 -14.40 3.60 12.52
C GLN A 17 -13.58 2.57 11.74
N PRO A 18 -12.51 3.01 11.06
CA PRO A 18 -11.54 2.11 10.46
C PRO A 18 -10.83 1.31 11.56
N PHE A 19 -10.66 0.01 11.34
CA PHE A 19 -10.04 -0.88 12.31
C PHE A 19 -8.90 -1.67 11.66
N VAL A 20 -7.71 -1.61 12.28
CA VAL A 20 -6.50 -2.31 11.83
C VAL A 20 -6.02 -3.18 12.99
N ILE A 21 -5.86 -4.47 12.73
CA ILE A 21 -5.57 -5.50 13.74
C ILE A 21 -4.06 -5.58 14.01
N ASN A 22 -3.25 -5.68 12.95
CA ASN A 22 -1.81 -5.92 13.06
C ASN A 22 -1.01 -4.60 13.04
N VAL A 23 -1.23 -3.75 14.05
CA VAL A 23 -0.53 -2.47 14.20
C VAL A 23 0.98 -2.70 14.32
N ASP A 24 1.76 -1.86 13.63
CA ASP A 24 3.22 -1.92 13.48
C ASP A 24 3.75 -3.23 12.88
N ARG A 25 2.88 -4.09 12.32
CA ARG A 25 3.25 -5.38 11.74
C ARG A 25 4.00 -6.31 12.71
N LYS A 26 3.68 -6.23 14.02
CA LYS A 26 4.33 -7.01 15.08
C LYS A 26 3.92 -8.49 15.11
N GLY A 27 2.74 -8.80 14.59
CA GLY A 27 2.22 -10.16 14.50
C GLY A 27 2.67 -10.87 13.22
N TYR A 28 3.00 -12.16 13.33
CA TYR A 28 3.28 -13.02 12.18
C TYR A 28 1.99 -13.58 11.56
N TYR A 29 1.11 -12.67 11.13
CA TYR A 29 -0.14 -12.99 10.43
C TYR A 29 -0.52 -11.85 9.49
N ARG A 30 -1.32 -12.17 8.47
CA ARG A 30 -1.97 -11.18 7.62
C ARG A 30 -3.35 -10.88 8.17
N GLN A 31 -3.77 -9.62 8.11
CA GLN A 31 -5.14 -9.24 8.42
C GLN A 31 -5.98 -9.20 7.15
N ASN A 32 -7.28 -9.49 7.27
CA ASN A 32 -8.23 -9.26 6.20
C ASN A 32 -9.49 -8.66 6.79
N HIS A 33 -10.13 -7.80 6.01
CA HIS A 33 -11.39 -7.15 6.34
C HIS A 33 -12.43 -7.52 5.30
N ASP A 34 -13.71 -7.34 5.64
CA ASP A 34 -14.75 -7.34 4.62
C ASP A 34 -14.64 -6.07 3.76
N GLN A 35 -15.45 -5.99 2.70
CA GLN A 35 -15.42 -4.86 1.77
C GLN A 35 -15.58 -3.51 2.48
N LYS A 36 -16.49 -3.42 3.46
CA LYS A 36 -16.73 -2.18 4.21
C LYS A 36 -15.55 -1.80 5.09
N GLY A 37 -14.89 -2.78 5.71
CA GLY A 37 -13.69 -2.54 6.51
C GLY A 37 -12.54 -2.00 5.65
N TRP A 38 -12.32 -2.57 4.47
CA TRP A 38 -11.32 -2.05 3.54
C TRP A 38 -11.66 -0.65 3.02
N GLU A 39 -12.92 -0.37 2.69
CA GLU A 39 -13.37 0.99 2.31
C GLU A 39 -13.12 2.02 3.42
N LYS A 40 -13.36 1.65 4.68
CA LYS A 40 -13.08 2.51 5.84
C LYS A 40 -11.59 2.77 6.01
N ILE A 41 -10.74 1.75 5.87
CA ILE A 41 -9.28 1.89 5.91
C ILE A 41 -8.79 2.78 4.76
N ALA A 42 -9.27 2.55 3.54
CA ALA A 42 -8.91 3.36 2.37
C ALA A 42 -9.32 4.82 2.55
N LYS A 43 -10.51 5.08 3.10
CA LYS A 43 -10.97 6.43 3.45
C LYS A 43 -10.04 7.09 4.47
N GLN A 44 -9.70 6.39 5.56
CA GLN A 44 -8.78 6.92 6.58
C GLN A 44 -7.41 7.26 6.00
N LEU A 45 -6.84 6.38 5.15
CA LEU A 45 -5.56 6.64 4.49
C LEU A 45 -5.61 7.91 3.61
N LYS A 46 -6.70 8.12 2.88
CA LYS A 46 -6.89 9.31 2.02
C LYS A 46 -7.14 10.59 2.81
N GLU A 47 -7.78 10.50 3.98
CA GLU A 47 -8.07 11.66 4.82
C GLU A 47 -6.87 12.04 5.69
N ASP A 48 -6.27 11.07 6.37
CA ASP A 48 -5.07 11.21 7.17
C ASP A 48 -4.40 9.84 7.36
N HIS A 49 -3.43 9.51 6.50
CA HIS A 49 -2.66 8.28 6.62
C HIS A 49 -1.70 8.29 7.82
N LYS A 50 -1.33 9.46 8.36
CA LYS A 50 -0.30 9.58 9.40
C LYS A 50 -0.79 9.10 10.77
N VAL A 51 -2.10 8.84 10.93
CA VAL A 51 -2.65 8.12 12.09
C VAL A 51 -2.08 6.70 12.20
N TYR A 52 -1.70 6.10 11.06
CA TYR A 52 -1.03 4.80 11.02
C TYR A 52 0.48 5.01 10.89
N SER A 53 1.25 4.29 11.70
CA SER A 53 2.71 4.26 11.58
C SER A 53 3.15 3.72 10.22
N VAL A 54 4.37 4.05 9.80
CA VAL A 54 4.95 3.58 8.53
C VAL A 54 4.88 2.05 8.37
N PRO A 55 5.25 1.23 9.38
CA PRO A 55 5.11 -0.23 9.27
C PRO A 55 3.65 -0.70 9.18
N THR A 56 2.72 0.02 9.82
CA THR A 56 1.28 -0.29 9.72
C THR A 56 0.78 -0.06 8.30
N ARG A 57 1.11 1.08 7.67
CA ARG A 57 0.71 1.37 6.28
C ARG A 57 1.30 0.39 5.28
N ASN A 58 2.57 0.05 5.45
CA ASN A 58 3.23 -1.01 4.69
C ASN A 58 2.50 -2.36 4.85
N GLY A 59 2.15 -2.75 6.08
CA GLY A 59 1.37 -3.97 6.34
C GLY A 59 -0.01 -3.97 5.69
N ILE A 60 -0.74 -2.85 5.76
CA ILE A 60 -2.06 -2.67 5.13
C ILE A 60 -1.97 -2.92 3.62
N ILE A 61 -1.00 -2.31 2.92
CA ILE A 61 -0.80 -2.50 1.48
C ILE A 61 -0.48 -3.97 1.17
N SER A 62 0.47 -4.55 1.91
CA SER A 62 0.89 -5.95 1.72
C SER A 62 -0.28 -6.93 1.85
N ASP A 63 -1.12 -6.72 2.86
CA ASP A 63 -2.25 -7.59 3.16
C ASP A 63 -3.40 -7.42 2.16
N ALA A 64 -3.64 -6.20 1.67
CA ALA A 64 -4.63 -5.95 0.62
C ALA A 64 -4.25 -6.68 -0.69
N PHE A 65 -2.99 -6.59 -1.13
CA PHE A 65 -2.51 -7.34 -2.30
C PHE A 65 -2.58 -8.85 -2.10
N ALA A 66 -2.19 -9.34 -0.92
CA ALA A 66 -2.23 -10.77 -0.61
C ALA A 66 -3.66 -11.30 -0.59
N ALA A 67 -4.62 -10.55 -0.05
CA ALA A 67 -6.03 -10.91 -0.06
C ALA A 67 -6.61 -10.90 -1.48
N ALA A 68 -6.23 -9.93 -2.32
CA ALA A 68 -6.68 -9.88 -3.70
C ALA A 68 -6.14 -11.04 -4.54
N LEU A 69 -4.90 -11.44 -4.31
CA LEU A 69 -4.26 -12.57 -5.00
C LEU A 69 -5.01 -13.90 -4.81
N ILE A 70 -5.71 -14.07 -3.70
CA ILE A 70 -6.49 -15.28 -3.37
C ILE A 70 -8.00 -15.05 -3.46
N ASP A 71 -8.43 -14.05 -4.24
CA ASP A 71 -9.83 -13.70 -4.51
C ASP A 71 -10.67 -13.40 -3.24
N LYS A 72 -10.02 -12.99 -2.14
CA LYS A 72 -10.72 -12.59 -0.90
C LYS A 72 -11.22 -11.15 -0.95
N VAL A 73 -10.60 -10.31 -1.78
CA VAL A 73 -11.05 -8.95 -2.07
C VAL A 73 -10.83 -8.64 -3.55
N PRO A 74 -11.67 -7.80 -4.18
CA PRO A 74 -11.44 -7.41 -5.56
C PRO A 74 -10.22 -6.47 -5.66
N TYR A 75 -9.48 -6.55 -6.78
CA TYR A 75 -8.37 -5.62 -7.06
C TYR A 75 -8.81 -4.15 -7.11
N GLU A 76 -10.08 -3.88 -7.41
CA GLU A 76 -10.66 -2.52 -7.30
C GLU A 76 -10.49 -1.95 -5.89
N THR A 77 -10.65 -2.76 -4.84
CA THR A 77 -10.43 -2.35 -3.44
C THR A 77 -8.97 -2.02 -3.18
N VAL A 78 -8.05 -2.80 -3.77
CA VAL A 78 -6.60 -2.52 -3.66
C VAL A 78 -6.27 -1.19 -4.34
N PHE A 79 -6.76 -0.95 -5.57
CA PHE A 79 -6.53 0.30 -6.27
C PHE A 79 -7.24 1.49 -5.62
N ASP A 80 -8.40 1.31 -5.01
CA ASP A 80 -9.00 2.38 -4.23
C ASP A 80 -8.13 2.74 -3.02
N LEU A 81 -7.61 1.73 -2.32
CA LEU A 81 -6.68 1.89 -1.21
C LEU A 81 -5.44 2.65 -1.64
N LEU A 82 -4.72 2.21 -2.69
CA LEU A 82 -3.50 2.86 -3.19
C LEU A 82 -3.68 4.32 -3.61
N GLY A 83 -4.91 4.79 -3.79
CA GLY A 83 -5.21 6.19 -4.09
C GLY A 83 -4.66 7.20 -3.07
N TYR A 84 -4.35 6.79 -1.84
CA TYR A 84 -3.71 7.66 -0.84
C TYR A 84 -2.23 7.96 -1.14
N LEU A 85 -1.55 7.14 -1.96
CA LEU A 85 -0.11 7.25 -2.19
C LEU A 85 0.34 8.60 -2.76
N LYS A 86 -0.56 9.32 -3.43
CA LYS A 86 -0.32 10.71 -3.87
C LYS A 86 0.15 11.64 -2.74
N ASP A 87 -0.20 11.32 -1.49
CA ASP A 87 0.14 12.07 -0.28
C ASP A 87 1.19 11.35 0.60
N GLU A 88 1.65 10.14 0.20
CA GLU A 88 2.64 9.36 0.93
C GLU A 88 4.08 9.80 0.58
N GLU A 89 4.92 9.92 1.60
CA GLU A 89 6.30 10.40 1.47
C GLU A 89 7.33 9.36 1.96
N GLU A 90 6.89 8.34 2.69
CA GLU A 90 7.76 7.34 3.30
C GLU A 90 8.12 6.23 2.31
N TYR A 91 9.35 5.73 2.41
CA TYR A 91 9.88 4.72 1.49
C TYR A 91 9.13 3.37 1.58
N LEU A 92 8.90 2.85 2.79
CA LEU A 92 8.40 1.48 2.98
C LEU A 92 6.99 1.23 2.39
N PRO A 93 6.02 2.16 2.50
CA PRO A 93 4.71 1.98 1.85
C PRO A 93 4.81 2.07 0.32
N TRP A 94 5.66 2.94 -0.21
CA TRP A 94 5.90 3.05 -1.65
C TRP A 94 6.55 1.79 -2.23
N ASP A 95 7.58 1.26 -1.57
CA ASP A 95 8.27 0.03 -2.00
C ASP A 95 7.29 -1.16 -2.08
N GLU A 96 6.46 -1.37 -1.05
CA GLU A 96 5.45 -2.44 -1.05
C GLU A 96 4.38 -2.24 -2.13
N ALA A 97 3.92 -1.00 -2.32
CA ALA A 97 2.94 -0.69 -3.36
C ALA A 97 3.47 -0.97 -4.76
N LEU A 98 4.71 -0.55 -5.04
CA LEU A 98 5.36 -0.79 -6.32
C LEU A 98 5.58 -2.29 -6.53
N HIS A 99 6.07 -3.02 -5.52
CA HIS A 99 6.25 -4.47 -5.59
C HIS A 99 4.92 -5.18 -5.92
N GLY A 100 3.86 -4.89 -5.16
CA GLY A 100 2.54 -5.48 -5.39
C GLY A 100 1.99 -5.15 -6.77
N PHE A 101 2.15 -3.90 -7.21
CA PHE A 101 1.69 -3.45 -8.52
C PHE A 101 2.49 -4.07 -9.69
N PHE A 102 3.80 -4.28 -9.54
CA PHE A 102 4.60 -4.98 -10.54
C PHE A 102 4.11 -6.42 -10.74
N ASN A 103 3.71 -7.11 -9.67
CA ASN A 103 3.10 -8.44 -9.78
C ASN A 103 1.79 -8.39 -10.58
N VAL A 104 0.94 -7.38 -10.34
CA VAL A 104 -0.28 -7.17 -11.14
C VAL A 104 0.05 -6.98 -12.62
N LEU A 105 1.03 -6.15 -12.96
CA LEU A 105 1.46 -5.96 -14.35
C LEU A 105 2.00 -7.25 -14.98
N GLN A 106 2.69 -8.09 -14.23
CA GLN A 106 3.14 -9.40 -14.73
C GLN A 106 1.96 -10.31 -15.06
N TYR A 107 0.91 -10.31 -14.25
CA TYR A 107 -0.31 -11.08 -14.52
C TYR A 107 -1.09 -10.54 -15.72
N LEU A 108 -1.16 -9.21 -15.89
CA LEU A 108 -1.82 -8.59 -17.05
C LEU A 108 -1.02 -8.79 -18.35
N GLY A 109 0.30 -8.90 -18.29
CA GLY A 109 1.17 -9.10 -19.44
C GLY A 109 0.99 -8.01 -20.51
N HIS A 110 0.63 -8.42 -21.73
CA HIS A 110 0.31 -7.53 -22.85
C HIS A 110 -1.19 -7.29 -23.04
N GLY A 111 -2.01 -7.60 -22.03
CA GLY A 111 -3.44 -7.35 -22.05
C GLY A 111 -3.78 -5.85 -22.16
N PRO A 112 -4.95 -5.50 -22.72
CA PRO A 112 -5.36 -4.11 -22.91
C PRO A 112 -5.49 -3.33 -21.58
N GLU A 113 -5.63 -4.01 -20.45
CA GLU A 113 -5.73 -3.44 -19.10
C GLU A 113 -4.38 -2.99 -18.53
N ALA A 114 -3.25 -3.47 -19.08
CA ALA A 114 -1.92 -3.15 -18.58
C ALA A 114 -1.58 -1.66 -18.72
N GLU A 115 -1.93 -1.03 -19.83
CA GLU A 115 -1.66 0.39 -20.08
C GLU A 115 -2.48 1.34 -19.17
N PRO A 116 -3.81 1.16 -19.01
CA PRO A 116 -4.58 1.88 -18.00
C PRO A 116 -4.00 1.73 -16.58
N ALA A 117 -3.58 0.52 -16.19
CA ALA A 117 -2.97 0.27 -14.89
C ALA A 117 -1.66 1.05 -14.73
N ARG A 118 -0.76 1.01 -15.73
CA ARG A 118 0.49 1.80 -15.72
C ARG A 118 0.21 3.29 -15.57
N LYS A 119 -0.74 3.81 -16.34
CA LYS A 119 -1.12 5.23 -16.28
C LYS A 119 -1.66 5.61 -14.91
N TYR A 120 -2.46 4.75 -14.29
CA TYR A 120 -2.94 4.94 -12.92
C TYR A 120 -1.77 5.07 -11.95
N MET A 121 -0.80 4.14 -11.97
CA MET A 121 0.35 4.20 -11.06
C MET A 121 1.24 5.42 -11.30
N LEU A 122 1.48 5.77 -12.58
CA LEU A 122 2.23 6.99 -12.94
C LEU A 122 1.56 8.26 -12.40
N ASN A 123 0.23 8.32 -12.39
CA ASN A 123 -0.49 9.47 -11.82
C ASN A 123 -0.30 9.57 -10.30
N LEU A 124 -0.25 8.43 -9.59
CA LEU A 124 0.04 8.43 -8.15
C LEU A 124 1.46 8.90 -7.83
N MET A 125 2.43 8.50 -8.66
CA MET A 125 3.84 8.86 -8.47
C MET A 125 4.15 10.32 -8.86
N LYS A 126 3.28 10.96 -9.64
CA LYS A 126 3.53 12.30 -10.19
C LYS A 126 3.94 13.33 -9.12
N PRO A 127 3.26 13.47 -7.96
CA PRO A 127 3.66 14.42 -6.93
C PRO A 127 5.04 14.14 -6.34
N LEU A 128 5.39 12.86 -6.17
CA LEU A 128 6.72 12.46 -5.69
C LEU A 128 7.80 12.81 -6.74
N TYR A 129 7.54 12.48 -8.00
CA TYR A 129 8.45 12.80 -9.10
C TYR A 129 8.69 14.31 -9.26
N GLU A 130 7.65 15.13 -9.10
CA GLU A 130 7.76 16.60 -9.17
C GLU A 130 8.52 17.20 -7.98
N LYS A 131 8.55 16.52 -6.83
CA LYS A 131 9.36 16.91 -5.66
C LYS A 131 10.84 16.49 -5.78
N CYS A 132 11.16 15.50 -6.62
CA CYS A 132 12.53 15.01 -6.76
C CYS A 132 13.44 16.04 -7.45
N ASP A 133 14.50 16.47 -6.76
CA ASP A 133 15.56 17.30 -7.33
C ASP A 133 16.60 16.45 -8.07
N PHE A 134 16.27 16.10 -9.31
CA PHE A 134 17.16 15.34 -10.19
C PHE A 134 18.46 16.06 -10.51
N ASP A 135 18.49 17.40 -10.48
CA ASP A 135 19.69 18.17 -10.76
C ASP A 135 20.72 18.00 -9.63
N THR A 136 20.26 18.04 -8.38
CA THR A 136 21.11 17.78 -7.22
C THR A 136 21.62 16.34 -7.24
N ILE A 137 20.74 15.35 -7.45
CA ILE A 137 21.16 13.94 -7.55
C ILE A 137 22.19 13.76 -8.67
N SER A 138 21.92 14.29 -9.87
CA SER A 138 22.83 14.13 -11.02
C SER A 138 24.17 14.81 -10.84
N LYS A 139 24.27 15.87 -10.05
CA LYS A 139 25.55 16.54 -9.76
C LYS A 139 26.34 15.81 -8.68
N ASP A 140 25.64 15.19 -7.74
CA ASP A 140 26.24 14.69 -6.51
C ASP A 140 26.34 13.17 -6.43
N TYR A 141 25.76 12.39 -7.35
CA TYR A 141 25.66 10.92 -7.24
C TYR A 141 27.00 10.17 -7.09
N THR A 142 28.14 10.78 -7.43
CA THR A 142 29.49 10.19 -7.24
C THR A 142 30.15 10.60 -5.92
N ASN A 143 29.48 11.42 -5.11
CA ASN A 143 30.00 11.93 -3.86
C ASN A 143 29.44 11.09 -2.70
N ASP A 144 30.15 10.02 -2.36
CA ASP A 144 29.73 9.05 -1.34
C ASP A 144 29.52 9.71 0.04
N ASP A 145 30.25 10.78 0.37
CA ASP A 145 30.10 11.53 1.62
C ASP A 145 28.72 12.19 1.78
N LYS A 146 27.99 12.40 0.68
CA LYS A 146 26.64 12.98 0.71
C LYS A 146 25.53 11.94 0.90
N PHE A 147 25.88 10.64 0.84
CA PHE A 147 24.91 9.54 0.88
C PHE A 147 25.26 8.46 1.91
N SER A 148 26.37 8.60 2.65
CA SER A 148 26.83 7.64 3.63
C SER A 148 26.09 7.66 4.98
N ASP A 149 25.28 8.69 5.23
CA ASP A 149 24.63 8.93 6.53
C ASP A 149 23.16 8.44 6.59
N LEU A 150 22.73 7.62 5.61
CA LEU A 150 21.40 6.99 5.57
C LEU A 150 21.39 5.58 6.17
#